data_AF-A0A3B8LPK0-F1
#
_entry.id   AF-A0A3B8LPK0-F1
#
_cell.length_a   1.000
_cell.length_b   1.000
_cell.length_c   1.000
_cell.angle_alpha   90.00
_cell.angle_beta   90.00
_cell.angle_gamma   90.00
#
_symmetry.space_group_name_H-M   'P 1'
#
loop_
_entity.id
_entity.type
_entity.pdbx_description
1 polymer ?
#
loop_
_entity_poly.entity_id
_entity_poly.type
_entity_poly.pdbx_seq_one_letter_code
_entity_poly.pdbx_strand_id
1 'polypeptide(L)'
;VVIAQRHLPGKAGKVFDISIDGLVGHVNEFFDKVHKGLYDQALAFREENTHEGIEDYDTFKQMAEDKGGFLKVHWAGSNEDEEQVKQDLKFTVRCFPQDAQDGPKGKCFYTGKETNRVAIFARAY
;
A
#
# COMPACT_ATOMS: atom_id res chain seq x y z
N VAL A 1 -37.55 5.11 5.75
CA VAL A 1 -36.43 4.41 6.42
C VAL A 1 -35.18 5.27 6.32
N VAL A 2 -34.27 5.18 7.29
CA VAL A 2 -32.96 5.87 7.24
C VAL A 2 -31.86 4.80 7.26
N ILE A 3 -30.89 4.93 6.36
CA ILE A 3 -29.67 4.09 6.35
C ILE A 3 -28.51 4.96 6.81
N ALA A 4 -27.67 4.42 7.71
CA ALA A 4 -26.50 5.10 8.24
C ALA A 4 -25.23 4.29 8.01
N GLN A 5 -24.21 4.92 7.43
CA GLN A 5 -22.89 4.32 7.18
C GLN A 5 -22.02 4.40 8.42
N ARG A 6 -21.38 3.28 8.78
CA ARG A 6 -20.54 3.21 9.97
C ARG A 6 -19.25 4.03 9.86
N HIS A 7 -18.67 4.10 8.67
CA HIS A 7 -17.36 4.70 8.41
C HIS A 7 -17.43 6.21 8.13
N LEU A 8 -18.59 6.73 7.70
CA LEU A 8 -18.85 8.16 7.53
C LEU A 8 -19.79 8.69 8.61
N PRO A 9 -19.27 9.33 9.68
CA PRO A 9 -20.10 9.83 10.76
C PRO A 9 -20.93 11.06 10.33
N GLY A 10 -21.97 11.34 11.13
CA GLY A 10 -22.78 12.54 10.97
C GLY A 10 -23.81 12.45 9.83
N LYS A 11 -24.24 13.62 9.33
CA LYS A 11 -25.29 13.71 8.29
C LYS A 11 -24.80 13.20 6.93
N ALA A 12 -23.49 13.29 6.65
CA ALA A 12 -22.89 12.90 5.38
C ALA A 12 -22.99 11.38 5.09
N GLY A 13 -22.95 10.54 6.12
CA GLY A 13 -23.12 9.08 5.98
C GLY A 13 -24.56 8.60 6.10
N LYS A 14 -25.56 9.49 6.12
CA LYS A 14 -26.97 9.12 6.27
C LYS A 14 -27.74 9.38 4.99
N VAL A 15 -28.53 8.40 4.58
CA VAL A 15 -29.51 8.53 3.50
C VAL A 15 -30.90 8.51 4.13
N PHE A 16 -31.64 9.59 3.92
CA PHE A 16 -32.97 9.82 4.49
C PHE A 16 -34.07 9.48 3.46
N ASP A 17 -35.31 9.38 3.94
CA ASP A 17 -36.52 9.30 3.11
C ASP A 17 -36.57 8.11 2.13
N ILE A 18 -35.98 6.97 2.50
CA ILE A 18 -36.01 5.75 1.68
C ILE A 18 -37.37 5.04 1.89
N SER A 19 -38.05 4.71 0.80
CA SER A 19 -39.27 3.89 0.84
C SER A 19 -38.99 2.48 1.37
N ILE A 20 -39.99 1.87 2.02
CA ILE A 20 -39.92 0.44 2.38
C ILE A 20 -40.00 -0.42 1.11
N ASP A 21 -40.79 0.01 0.13
CA ASP A 21 -40.89 -0.66 -1.16
C ASP A 21 -39.55 -0.54 -1.89
N GLY A 22 -38.98 -1.69 -2.28
CA GLY A 22 -37.67 -1.75 -2.95
C GLY A 22 -36.45 -1.59 -2.04
N LEU A 23 -36.63 -1.53 -0.71
CA LEU A 23 -35.55 -1.33 0.26
C LEU A 23 -34.41 -2.35 0.11
N VAL A 24 -34.73 -3.62 -0.15
CA VAL A 24 -33.73 -4.69 -0.28
C VAL A 24 -32.75 -4.41 -1.44
N GLY A 25 -33.28 -4.00 -2.60
CA GLY A 25 -32.44 -3.65 -3.75
C GLY A 25 -31.55 -2.45 -3.45
N HIS A 26 -32.13 -1.41 -2.84
CA HIS A 26 -31.39 -0.21 -2.45
C HIS A 26 -30.27 -0.51 -1.45
N VAL A 27 -30.52 -1.37 -0.46
CA VAL A 27 -29.51 -1.77 0.53
C VAL A 27 -28.37 -2.53 -0.12
N ASN A 28 -28.64 -3.41 -1.09
CA ASN A 28 -27.59 -4.14 -1.81
C ASN A 28 -26.69 -3.20 -2.62
N GLU A 29 -27.28 -2.33 -3.45
CA GLU A 29 -26.53 -1.32 -4.20
C GLU A 29 -25.72 -0.39 -3.28
N PHE A 30 -26.29 -0.05 -2.13
CA PHE A 30 -25.64 0.77 -1.13
C PHE A 30 -24.42 0.06 -0.52
N PHE A 31 -24.51 -1.23 -0.22
CA PHE A 31 -23.36 -2.00 0.28
C PHE A 31 -22.23 -2.07 -0.76
N ASP A 32 -22.55 -2.29 -2.03
CA ASP A 32 -21.55 -2.30 -3.10
C ASP A 32 -20.83 -0.95 -3.18
N LYS A 33 -21.58 0.15 -3.09
CA LYS A 33 -21.00 1.50 -3.06
C LYS A 33 -20.09 1.72 -1.85
N VAL A 34 -20.51 1.29 -0.67
CA VAL A 34 -19.72 1.42 0.57
C VAL A 34 -18.45 0.59 0.49
N HIS A 35 -18.54 -0.66 0.04
CA HIS A 35 -17.37 -1.52 -0.13
C HIS A 35 -16.38 -0.94 -1.13
N LYS A 36 -16.87 -0.45 -2.28
CA LYS A 36 -16.01 0.22 -3.26
C LYS A 36 -15.34 1.45 -2.67
N GLY A 37 -16.07 2.30 -1.94
CA GLY A 37 -15.52 3.50 -1.32
C GLY A 37 -14.41 3.19 -0.31
N LEU A 38 -14.61 2.18 0.55
CA LEU A 38 -13.60 1.73 1.50
C LEU A 38 -12.38 1.13 0.81
N TYR A 39 -12.58 0.34 -0.25
CA TYR A 39 -11.50 -0.21 -1.05
C TYR A 39 -10.67 0.91 -1.70
N ASP A 40 -11.33 1.87 -2.37
CA ASP A 40 -10.65 2.99 -3.04
C ASP A 40 -9.84 3.81 -2.02
N GLN A 41 -10.38 4.06 -0.82
CA GLN A 41 -9.68 4.76 0.26
C GLN A 41 -8.45 3.98 0.74
N ALA A 42 -8.58 2.67 0.97
CA ALA A 42 -7.47 1.83 1.40
C ALA A 42 -6.39 1.71 0.31
N LEU A 43 -6.80 1.64 -0.95
CA LEU A 43 -5.91 1.61 -2.11
C LEU A 43 -5.12 2.91 -2.21
N ALA A 44 -5.80 4.07 -2.16
CA ALA A 44 -5.16 5.38 -2.21
C ALA A 44 -4.18 5.56 -1.05
N PHE A 45 -4.57 5.21 0.18
CA PHE A 45 -3.69 5.27 1.34
C PHE A 45 -2.43 4.40 1.14
N ARG A 46 -2.58 3.19 0.61
CA ARG A 46 -1.44 2.31 0.31
C ARG A 46 -0.52 2.92 -0.74
N GLU A 47 -1.06 3.46 -1.82
CA GLU A 47 -0.30 4.08 -2.91
C GLU A 47 0.45 5.32 -2.43
N GLU A 48 -0.20 6.21 -1.68
CA GLU A 48 0.41 7.41 -1.09
C GLU A 48 1.53 7.09 -0.10
N ASN A 49 1.44 5.94 0.59
CA ASN A 49 2.45 5.44 1.53
C ASN A 49 3.38 4.40 0.90
N THR A 50 3.38 4.27 -0.42
CA THR A 50 4.38 3.48 -1.16
C THR A 50 5.31 4.43 -1.91
N HIS A 51 6.60 4.33 -1.64
CA HIS A 51 7.61 5.21 -2.20
C HIS A 51 8.52 4.45 -3.15
N GLU A 52 8.84 5.08 -4.29
CA GLU A 52 9.65 4.53 -5.38
C GLU A 52 10.83 5.46 -5.71
N GLY A 53 11.71 5.05 -6.62
CA GLY A 53 12.82 5.87 -7.12
C GLY A 53 14.05 5.93 -6.20
N ILE A 54 14.25 4.89 -5.39
CA ILE A 54 15.37 4.79 -4.45
C ILE A 54 16.45 3.89 -5.05
N GLU A 55 17.62 4.47 -5.34
CA GLU A 55 18.71 3.80 -6.07
C GLU A 55 20.02 3.66 -5.26
N ASP A 56 20.01 4.13 -4.02
CA ASP A 56 21.15 4.07 -3.10
C ASP A 56 20.71 3.88 -1.64
N TYR A 57 21.65 3.44 -0.80
CA TYR A 57 21.37 3.06 0.58
C TYR A 57 21.09 4.27 1.50
N ASP A 58 21.71 5.42 1.24
CA ASP A 58 21.52 6.61 2.08
C ASP A 58 20.11 7.18 1.87
N THR A 59 19.66 7.27 0.62
CA THR A 59 18.27 7.65 0.29
C THR A 59 17.28 6.65 0.88
N PHE A 60 17.57 5.35 0.80
CA PHE A 60 16.73 4.32 1.42
C PHE A 60 16.60 4.51 2.93
N LYS A 61 17.73 4.75 3.60
CA LYS A 61 17.77 4.99 5.05
C LYS A 61 16.98 6.24 5.45
N GLN A 62 17.17 7.35 4.74
CA GLN A 62 16.42 8.59 4.99
C GLN A 62 14.91 8.35 4.85
N MET A 63 14.48 7.69 3.76
CA MET A 63 13.06 7.42 3.53
C MET A 63 12.47 6.46 4.59
N ALA A 64 13.26 5.47 5.04
CA ALA A 64 12.85 4.54 6.08
C ALA A 64 12.67 5.22 7.45
N GLU A 65 13.49 6.22 7.77
CA GLU A 65 13.43 6.98 9.03
C GLU A 65 12.36 8.08 9.00
N ASP A 66 12.26 8.85 7.91
CA ASP A 66 11.40 10.03 7.81
C ASP A 66 9.94 9.71 7.46
N LYS A 67 9.73 8.84 6.46
CA LYS A 67 8.40 8.54 5.93
C LYS A 67 7.89 7.18 6.38
N GLY A 68 8.79 6.20 6.46
CA GLY A 68 8.42 4.82 6.71
C GLY A 68 7.57 4.25 5.57
N GLY A 69 6.49 3.55 5.90
CA GLY A 69 5.60 2.96 4.91
C GLY A 69 6.25 1.83 4.10
N PHE A 70 5.89 1.75 2.83
CA PHE A 70 6.41 0.79 1.87
C PHE A 70 7.45 1.44 0.96
N LEU A 71 8.61 0.80 0.83
CA LEU A 71 9.66 1.22 -0.08
C LEU A 71 9.75 0.19 -1.20
N LYS A 72 9.30 0.55 -2.40
CA LYS A 72 9.35 -0.31 -3.57
C LYS A 72 10.61 0.02 -4.36
N VAL A 73 11.52 -0.95 -4.42
CA VAL A 73 12.91 -0.75 -4.86
C VAL A 73 13.39 -1.94 -5.70
N HIS A 74 14.36 -1.69 -6.57
CA HIS A 74 15.08 -2.77 -7.24
C HIS A 74 15.94 -3.52 -6.22
N TRP A 75 15.90 -4.86 -6.28
CA TRP A 75 16.56 -5.72 -5.31
C TRP A 75 17.33 -6.86 -5.98
N ALA A 76 18.65 -6.81 -5.84
CA ALA A 76 19.59 -7.83 -6.31
C ALA A 76 20.37 -8.48 -5.16
N GLY A 77 19.98 -8.21 -3.90
CA GLY A 77 20.67 -8.69 -2.72
C GLY A 77 20.29 -10.12 -2.33
N SER A 78 21.13 -10.72 -1.49
CA SER A 78 20.92 -12.04 -0.90
C SER A 78 20.15 -11.97 0.43
N ASN A 79 19.95 -13.12 1.07
CA ASN A 79 19.32 -13.18 2.40
C ASN A 79 20.22 -12.52 3.47
N GLU A 80 21.54 -12.62 3.30
CA GLU A 80 22.51 -11.97 4.18
C GLU A 80 22.45 -10.45 4.06
N ASP A 81 22.30 -9.93 2.82
CA ASP A 81 22.12 -8.50 2.57
C ASP A 81 20.82 -7.99 3.22
N GLU A 82 19.72 -8.74 3.12
CA GLU A 82 18.45 -8.40 3.77
C GLU A 82 18.58 -8.38 5.30
N GLU A 83 19.28 -9.35 5.89
CA GLU A 83 19.47 -9.40 7.33
C GLU A 83 20.31 -8.20 7.82
N GLN A 84 21.26 -7.70 7.03
CA GLN A 84 21.97 -6.46 7.35
C GLN A 84 21.03 -5.23 7.33
N VAL A 85 20.22 -5.08 6.28
CA VAL A 85 19.23 -4.00 6.18
C VAL A 85 18.24 -4.04 7.36
N LYS A 86 17.84 -5.25 7.78
CA LYS A 86 16.99 -5.46 8.95
C LYS A 86 17.69 -5.10 10.25
N GLN A 87 18.96 -5.44 10.41
CA GLN A 87 19.69 -5.07 11.62
C GLN A 87 19.78 -3.56 11.77
N ASP A 88 20.12 -2.87 10.68
CA ASP A 88 20.33 -1.43 10.61
C ASP A 88 19.02 -0.64 10.76
N LEU A 89 17.98 -1.01 9.99
CA LEU A 89 16.78 -0.20 9.80
C LEU A 89 15.49 -0.87 10.30
N LYS A 90 15.54 -2.15 10.65
CA LYS A 90 14.35 -3.00 10.95
C LYS A 90 13.41 -3.18 9.76
N PHE A 91 13.88 -2.89 8.55
CA PHE A 91 13.17 -3.14 7.30
C PHE A 91 13.55 -4.51 6.74
N THR A 92 12.56 -5.21 6.19
CA THR A 92 12.73 -6.53 5.54
C THR A 92 11.87 -6.56 4.28
N VAL A 93 12.18 -7.47 3.37
CA VAL A 93 11.37 -7.73 2.19
C VAL A 93 10.01 -8.27 2.64
N ARG A 94 8.93 -7.67 2.12
CA ARG A 94 7.56 -8.11 2.36
C ARG A 94 7.03 -8.95 1.23
N CYS A 95 7.31 -8.55 0.00
CA CYS A 95 6.92 -9.28 -1.19
C CYS A 95 7.73 -8.85 -2.41
N PHE A 96 7.64 -9.67 -3.45
CA PHE A 96 8.08 -9.37 -4.81
C PHE A 96 6.82 -9.23 -5.67
N PRO A 97 6.36 -8.00 -6.00
CA PRO A 97 5.12 -7.80 -6.74
C PRO A 97 5.23 -8.39 -8.15
N GLN A 98 4.36 -9.31 -8.50
CA GLN A 98 4.47 -10.09 -9.75
C GLN A 98 4.37 -9.19 -10.99
N ASP A 99 3.47 -8.22 -10.96
CA ASP A 99 3.25 -7.19 -11.98
C ASP A 99 4.46 -6.26 -12.17
N ALA A 100 5.28 -6.08 -11.14
CA ALA A 100 6.47 -5.23 -11.20
C ALA A 100 7.70 -5.92 -11.78
N GLN A 101 7.71 -7.25 -11.94
CA GLN A 101 8.92 -7.99 -12.37
C GLN A 101 9.18 -7.89 -13.89
N ASP A 102 8.15 -7.57 -14.67
CA ASP A 102 8.25 -7.34 -16.12
C ASP A 102 8.64 -5.89 -16.47
N GLY A 103 8.92 -5.08 -15.45
CA GLY A 103 9.34 -3.68 -15.60
C GLY A 103 10.78 -3.50 -16.09
N PRO A 104 11.20 -2.25 -16.35
CA PRO A 104 12.56 -1.94 -16.74
C PRO A 104 13.56 -2.29 -15.64
N LYS A 105 14.79 -2.60 -16.05
CA LYS A 105 15.90 -2.74 -15.11
C LYS A 105 16.15 -1.42 -14.39
N GLY A 106 16.56 -1.53 -13.14
CA GLY A 106 17.04 -0.42 -12.33
C GLY A 106 18.16 -0.88 -11.41
N LYS A 107 18.70 0.08 -10.65
CA LYS A 107 19.83 -0.15 -9.77
C LYS A 107 19.36 -0.61 -8.40
N CYS A 108 19.88 -1.73 -7.92
CA CYS A 108 19.66 -2.19 -6.56
C CYS A 108 20.21 -1.18 -5.56
N PHE A 109 19.35 -0.66 -4.67
CA PHE A 109 19.71 0.38 -3.70
C PHE A 109 20.86 -0.02 -2.76
N TYR A 110 20.97 -1.32 -2.45
CA TYR A 110 21.97 -1.84 -1.51
C TYR A 110 23.26 -2.25 -2.22
N THR A 111 23.17 -3.17 -3.19
CA THR A 111 24.36 -3.76 -3.86
C THR A 111 24.91 -2.91 -5.01
N GLY A 112 24.14 -1.94 -5.51
CA GLY A 112 24.47 -1.14 -6.70
C GLY A 112 24.38 -1.88 -8.03
N LYS A 113 24.05 -3.18 -8.05
CA LYS A 113 23.91 -3.98 -9.28
C LYS A 113 22.60 -3.65 -10.02
N GLU A 114 22.62 -3.73 -11.35
CA GLU A 114 21.40 -3.66 -12.14
C GLU A 114 20.56 -4.95 -12.03
N THR A 115 19.25 -4.80 -11.91
CA THR A 115 18.29 -5.91 -11.84
C THR A 115 16.92 -5.47 -12.35
N ASN A 116 16.12 -6.39 -12.88
CA ASN A 116 14.69 -6.18 -13.12
C ASN A 116 13.83 -6.59 -11.91
N ARG A 117 14.43 -7.24 -10.90
CA ARG A 117 13.69 -7.73 -9.74
C ARG A 117 13.33 -6.56 -8.83
N VAL A 118 12.05 -6.44 -8.52
CA VAL A 118 11.50 -5.38 -7.64
C VAL A 118 10.98 -6.00 -6.36
N ALA A 119 11.35 -5.42 -5.22
CA ALA A 119 10.91 -5.82 -3.89
C ALA A 119 10.21 -4.66 -3.18
N ILE A 120 9.26 -4.99 -2.29
CA ILE A 120 8.71 -4.05 -1.33
C ILE A 120 9.37 -4.30 0.02
N PHE A 121 10.03 -3.29 0.56
CA PHE A 121 10.56 -3.28 1.93
C PHE A 121 9.62 -2.51 2.86
N ALA A 122 9.48 -3.01 4.10
CA ALA A 122 8.75 -2.31 5.15
C ALA A 122 9.22 -2.74 6.55
N ARG A 123 8.92 -1.94 7.57
CA ARG A 123 9.11 -2.35 8.97
C ARG A 123 8.11 -3.43 9.37
N ALA A 124 8.56 -4.42 10.16
CA ALA A 124 7.66 -5.45 10.70
C ALA A 124 6.93 -4.88 11.92
N TYR A 125 5.68 -5.32 12.13
CA TYR A 125 4.97 -5.14 13.40
C TYR A 125 5.53 -6.05 14.48
#